data_AF-A0AAV4J9X9-F1
#
_entry.id   AF-A0AAV4J9X9-F1
#
_cell.length_a   1.000
_cell.length_b   1.000
_cell.length_c   1.000
_cell.angle_alpha   90.00
_cell.angle_beta   90.00
_cell.angle_gamma   90.00
#
_symmetry.space_group_name_H-M   'P 1'
#
loop_
_entity.id
_entity.type
_entity.pdbx_description
1 polymer ?
#
loop_
_entity_poly.entity_id
_entity_poly.type
_entity_poly.pdbx_seq_one_letter_code
_entity_poly.pdbx_strand_id
1 'polypeptide(L)'
;MYIDELASGLIKLLKIEIEIAHHPHPHKNTYIVSCLHQVYHNCTCIGGHGQASGGMCPYGCGYLYAFFIGITIRGLFGTLSIIPKLVVIIRCVSPKDKGLALGFSSFCASLLGWLLGPIIFGYVIDGICTVWDMTSPGVRGRCLLYDNDVFRLKIHGYSTIALLACVSCLLFGYIYARYTGCLDDPPPDPFKGQDKNQKVKTETNGDT
;
A
#
# COMPACT_ATOMS: atom_id res chain seq x y z
N MET A 1 17.51 13.34 4.55
CA MET A 1 16.59 14.50 4.63
C MET A 1 15.21 14.15 4.08
N TYR A 2 15.00 14.02 2.76
CA TYR A 2 13.66 13.72 2.22
C TYR A 2 13.12 12.34 2.62
N ILE A 3 13.95 11.29 2.69
CA ILE A 3 13.50 9.94 3.10
C ILE A 3 13.25 9.84 4.61
N ASP A 4 13.98 10.60 5.43
CA ASP A 4 13.77 10.65 6.89
C ASP A 4 12.48 11.41 7.24
N GLU A 5 12.17 12.49 6.51
CA GLU A 5 10.88 13.19 6.58
C GLU A 5 9.72 12.31 6.06
N LEU A 6 9.95 11.50 5.03
CA LEU A 6 8.98 10.53 4.51
C LEU A 6 8.67 9.45 5.56
N ALA A 7 9.70 8.87 6.18
CA ALA A 7 9.56 7.82 7.20
C ALA A 7 8.86 8.36 8.45
N SER A 8 9.21 9.56 8.91
CA SER A 8 8.56 10.20 10.06
C SER A 8 7.12 10.65 9.77
N GLY A 9 6.84 11.13 8.55
CA GLY A 9 5.48 11.41 8.06
C GLY A 9 4.62 10.15 7.99
N LEU A 10 5.18 9.04 7.49
CA LEU A 10 4.54 7.74 7.44
C LEU A 10 4.24 7.16 8.83
N ILE A 11 5.16 7.28 9.80
CA ILE A 11 4.93 6.85 11.18
C ILE A 11 3.82 7.67 11.86
N LYS A 12 3.76 8.99 11.60
CA LYS A 12 2.67 9.85 12.10
C LYS A 12 1.32 9.49 11.47
N LEU A 13 1.30 9.18 10.18
CA LEU A 13 0.11 8.69 9.48
C LEU A 13 -0.30 7.29 9.95
N LEU A 14 0.67 6.46 10.30
CA LEU A 14 0.44 5.16 10.90
C LEU A 14 -0.31 5.27 12.23
N LYS A 15 0.13 6.19 13.09
CA LYS A 15 -0.58 6.49 14.33
C LYS A 15 -2.00 6.94 14.06
N ILE A 16 -2.20 7.83 13.09
CA ILE A 16 -3.53 8.30 12.70
C ILE A 16 -4.42 7.16 12.16
N GLU A 17 -3.92 6.28 11.30
CA GLU A 17 -4.70 5.14 10.79
C GLU A 17 -4.98 4.08 11.88
N ILE A 18 -4.06 3.87 12.82
CA ILE A 18 -4.27 3.00 13.99
C ILE A 18 -5.31 3.60 14.94
N GLU A 19 -5.30 4.92 15.15
CA GLU A 19 -6.29 5.64 15.94
C GLU A 19 -7.68 5.54 15.28
N ILE A 20 -7.76 5.73 13.96
CA ILE A 20 -9.01 5.59 13.19
C ILE A 20 -9.52 4.13 13.20
N ALA A 21 -8.63 3.14 13.15
CA ALA A 21 -8.98 1.72 13.19
C ALA A 21 -9.45 1.25 14.59
N HIS A 22 -9.02 1.91 15.67
CA HIS A 22 -9.43 1.58 17.04
C HIS A 22 -10.68 2.31 17.51
N HIS A 23 -11.22 3.27 16.74
CA HIS A 23 -12.41 3.98 17.17
C HIS A 23 -13.67 3.10 17.01
N PRO A 24 -14.35 2.72 18.11
CA PRO A 24 -15.60 1.99 18.01
C PRO A 24 -16.65 2.89 17.39
N HIS A 25 -17.32 2.42 16.34
CA HIS A 25 -18.44 3.13 15.77
C HIS A 25 -19.62 3.11 16.75
N PRO A 26 -20.18 4.26 17.14
CA PRO A 26 -21.46 4.27 17.84
C PRO A 26 -22.55 3.90 16.84
N HIS A 27 -23.15 2.72 17.04
CA HIS A 27 -24.42 2.36 16.40
C HIS A 27 -25.50 3.34 16.86
N LYS A 28 -25.74 4.41 16.09
CA LYS A 28 -26.89 5.29 16.29
C LYS A 28 -28.07 4.76 15.46
N ASN A 29 -29.10 4.31 16.17
CA ASN A 29 -30.36 3.85 15.59
C ASN A 29 -31.09 5.00 14.88
N THR A 30 -31.21 4.94 13.57
CA THR A 30 -32.16 5.76 12.80
C THR A 30 -32.59 4.94 11.59
N TYR A 31 -33.83 4.45 11.61
CA TYR A 31 -34.39 3.57 10.58
C TYR A 31 -35.36 4.33 9.70
N ILE A 32 -35.13 4.33 8.38
CA ILE A 32 -36.20 4.38 7.37
C ILE A 32 -35.67 3.84 6.05
N VAL A 33 -36.01 2.58 5.73
CA VAL A 33 -36.38 2.13 4.38
C VAL A 33 -37.37 0.97 4.56
N SER A 34 -38.62 1.23 4.18
CA SER A 34 -39.70 0.25 4.13
C SER A 34 -39.51 -0.70 2.95
N CYS A 35 -39.27 -1.97 3.25
CA CYS A 35 -39.74 -3.17 2.52
C CYS A 35 -39.32 -4.40 3.35
N LEU A 36 -40.27 -4.99 4.10
CA LEU A 36 -40.11 -6.14 5.03
C LEU A 36 -39.21 -5.92 6.26
N HIS A 37 -39.79 -5.37 7.33
CA HIS A 37 -39.20 -5.37 8.68
C HIS A 37 -39.34 -6.76 9.32
N GLN A 38 -38.44 -7.69 8.98
CA GLN A 38 -38.36 -8.99 9.66
C GLN A 38 -37.54 -8.84 10.95
N VAL A 39 -38.20 -8.96 12.09
CA VAL A 39 -37.55 -8.97 13.41
C VAL A 39 -37.38 -10.42 13.86
N TYR A 40 -36.13 -10.79 14.11
CA TYR A 40 -35.73 -12.09 14.63
C TYR A 40 -35.60 -11.98 16.15
N HIS A 41 -36.23 -12.90 16.86
CA HIS A 41 -36.20 -12.98 18.33
C HIS A 41 -35.35 -14.18 18.79
N ASN A 42 -34.82 -14.11 20.01
CA ASN A 42 -33.99 -15.16 20.63
C ASN A 42 -32.74 -15.51 19.81
N CYS A 43 -32.07 -14.50 19.25
CA CYS A 43 -30.80 -14.69 18.57
C CYS A 43 -29.71 -15.07 19.57
N THR A 44 -29.21 -16.32 19.51
CA THR A 44 -28.15 -16.83 20.41
C THR A 44 -26.83 -16.09 20.31
N CYS A 45 -26.56 -15.41 19.19
CA CYS A 45 -25.34 -14.62 18.96
C CYS A 45 -25.40 -13.18 19.49
N ILE A 46 -26.59 -12.70 19.88
CA ILE A 46 -26.78 -11.34 20.44
C ILE A 46 -27.06 -11.54 21.92
N GLY A 47 -26.13 -11.15 22.80
CA GLY A 47 -26.25 -11.37 24.24
C GLY A 47 -27.56 -10.80 24.82
N GLY A 48 -28.19 -11.54 25.74
CA GLY A 48 -29.54 -11.25 26.25
C GLY A 48 -30.63 -11.69 25.25
N HIS A 49 -31.91 -11.48 25.54
CA HIS A 49 -32.99 -11.71 24.56
C HIS A 49 -32.95 -10.67 23.42
N GLY A 50 -31.82 -10.59 22.72
CA GLY A 50 -31.54 -9.63 21.67
C GLY A 50 -32.44 -9.87 20.45
N GLN A 51 -32.96 -8.78 19.91
CA GLN A 51 -33.74 -8.77 18.68
C GLN A 51 -32.85 -8.28 17.53
N ALA A 52 -32.87 -8.98 16.40
CA ALA A 52 -32.20 -8.54 15.18
C ALA A 52 -33.25 -8.10 14.17
N SER A 53 -33.09 -6.92 13.58
CA SER A 53 -33.95 -6.46 12.50
C SER A 53 -33.27 -6.64 11.15
N GLY A 54 -33.95 -7.28 10.19
CA GLY A 54 -33.52 -7.30 8.80
C GLY A 54 -33.57 -5.90 8.18
N GLY A 55 -32.51 -5.53 7.46
CA GLY A 55 -32.37 -4.23 6.82
C GLY A 55 -30.92 -3.80 6.68
N MET A 56 -30.69 -2.67 6.01
CA MET A 56 -29.37 -2.03 5.98
C MET A 56 -29.11 -1.31 7.31
N CYS A 57 -27.88 -1.37 7.82
CA CYS A 57 -27.48 -0.55 8.96
C CYS A 57 -27.53 0.94 8.58
N PRO A 58 -27.89 1.83 9.53
CA PRO A 58 -27.87 3.27 9.30
C PRO A 58 -26.48 3.73 8.84
N TYR A 59 -26.45 4.47 7.74
CA TYR A 59 -25.25 5.04 7.14
C TYR A 59 -24.97 6.42 7.76
N GLY A 60 -23.75 6.61 8.27
CA GLY A 60 -23.38 7.84 8.99
C GLY A 60 -22.01 7.79 9.66
N CYS A 61 -21.02 7.22 8.97
CA CYS A 61 -19.67 7.13 9.52
C CYS A 61 -18.89 8.42 9.26
N GLY A 62 -18.74 9.27 10.28
CA GLY A 62 -17.95 10.51 10.19
C GLY A 62 -16.46 10.29 9.88
N TYR A 63 -15.97 9.07 10.08
CA TYR A 63 -14.60 8.67 9.81
C TYR A 63 -14.34 8.24 8.36
N LEU A 64 -15.40 8.10 7.54
CA LEU A 64 -15.25 7.73 6.13
C LEU A 64 -14.43 8.76 5.35
N TYR A 65 -14.62 10.05 5.62
CA TYR A 65 -13.86 11.10 4.94
C TYR A 65 -12.39 11.12 5.38
N ALA A 66 -12.13 10.97 6.68
CA ALA A 66 -10.79 10.84 7.22
C ALA A 66 -10.05 9.62 6.64
N PHE A 67 -10.78 8.51 6.45
CA PHE A 67 -10.27 7.31 5.79
C PHE A 67 -9.82 7.58 4.35
N PHE A 68 -10.67 8.20 3.53
CA PHE A 68 -10.31 8.53 2.14
C PHE A 68 -9.12 9.48 2.04
N ILE A 69 -9.01 10.44 2.96
CA ILE A 69 -7.84 11.31 3.05
C ILE A 69 -6.59 10.50 3.39
N GLY A 70 -6.66 9.63 4.40
CA GLY A 70 -5.54 8.78 4.83
C GLY A 70 -5.00 7.90 3.71
N ILE A 71 -5.88 7.20 3.00
CA ILE A 71 -5.45 6.33 1.89
C ILE A 71 -4.83 7.13 0.74
N THR A 72 -5.33 8.34 0.48
CA THR A 72 -4.83 9.21 -0.60
C THR A 72 -3.44 9.71 -0.25
N ILE A 73 -3.24 10.21 0.97
CA ILE A 73 -1.93 10.68 1.45
C ILE A 73 -0.91 9.54 1.39
N ARG A 74 -1.28 8.34 1.84
CA ARG A 74 -0.43 7.14 1.74
C ARG A 74 -0.08 6.81 0.28
N GLY A 75 -1.06 6.87 -0.62
CA GLY A 75 -0.85 6.67 -2.05
C GLY A 75 0.15 7.67 -2.64
N LEU A 76 0.05 8.95 -2.27
CA LEU A 76 0.97 10.00 -2.69
C LEU A 76 2.40 9.71 -2.23
N PHE A 77 2.60 9.32 -0.97
CA PHE A 77 3.94 8.96 -0.49
C PHE A 77 4.51 7.73 -1.20
N GLY A 78 3.66 6.75 -1.50
CA GLY A 78 4.02 5.58 -2.31
C GLY A 78 4.55 5.98 -3.70
N THR A 79 3.85 6.85 -4.43
CA THR A 79 4.25 7.26 -5.78
C THR A 79 5.46 8.19 -5.78
N LEU A 80 5.56 9.12 -4.82
CA LEU A 80 6.71 10.02 -4.68
C LEU A 80 8.02 9.26 -4.42
N SER A 81 7.97 8.08 -3.80
CA SER A 81 9.14 7.24 -3.54
C SER A 81 9.74 6.58 -4.81
N ILE A 82 9.02 6.60 -5.93
CA ILE A 82 9.46 5.93 -7.18
C ILE A 82 10.71 6.61 -7.75
N ILE A 83 10.71 7.93 -7.83
CA ILE A 83 11.83 8.71 -8.41
C ILE A 83 13.15 8.49 -7.65
N PRO A 84 13.22 8.67 -6.32
CA PRO A 84 14.47 8.44 -5.59
C PRO A 84 14.96 7.00 -5.71
N LYS A 85 14.05 6.01 -5.74
CA LYS A 85 14.41 4.61 -6.00
C LYS A 85 15.12 4.44 -7.34
N LEU A 86 14.55 5.03 -8.40
CA LEU A 86 15.15 4.97 -9.74
C LEU A 86 16.52 5.66 -9.78
N VAL A 87 16.67 6.82 -9.15
CA VAL A 87 17.94 7.56 -9.09
C VAL A 87 19.05 6.74 -8.43
N VAL A 88 18.76 6.06 -7.31
CA VAL A 88 19.74 5.19 -6.64
C VAL A 88 20.18 4.05 -7.56
N ILE A 89 19.23 3.38 -8.23
CA ILE A 89 19.54 2.25 -9.14
C ILE A 89 20.42 2.71 -10.31
N ILE A 90 20.10 3.83 -10.97
CA ILE A 90 20.85 4.26 -12.17
C ILE A 90 22.25 4.81 -11.85
N ARG A 91 22.47 5.32 -10.63
CA ARG A 91 23.77 5.89 -10.22
C ARG A 91 24.73 4.82 -9.71
N CYS A 92 24.21 3.79 -9.03
CA CYS A 92 25.04 2.76 -8.41
C CYS A 92 25.27 1.53 -9.29
N VAL A 93 24.72 1.50 -10.51
CA VAL A 93 24.89 0.40 -11.47
C VAL A 93 25.70 0.85 -12.68
N SER A 94 26.61 -0.04 -13.13
CA SER A 94 27.40 0.13 -14.34
C SER A 94 26.52 0.44 -15.57
N PRO A 95 26.94 1.31 -16.51
CA PRO A 95 26.16 1.64 -17.70
C PRO A 95 25.64 0.44 -18.50
N LYS A 96 26.40 -0.66 -18.51
CA LYS A 96 26.04 -1.91 -19.22
C LYS A 96 24.89 -2.67 -18.56
N ASP A 97 24.72 -2.53 -17.24
CA ASP A 97 23.79 -3.35 -16.45
C ASP A 97 22.53 -2.57 -16.00
N LYS A 98 22.40 -1.29 -16.38
CA LYS A 98 21.26 -0.43 -15.98
C LYS A 98 19.92 -0.98 -16.43
N GLY A 99 19.85 -1.47 -17.67
CA GLY A 99 18.62 -2.06 -18.21
C GLY A 99 18.21 -3.32 -17.45
N LEU A 100 19.18 -4.19 -17.14
CA LEU A 100 18.96 -5.40 -16.36
C LEU A 100 18.46 -5.07 -14.94
N ALA A 101 19.10 -4.12 -14.26
CA ALA A 101 18.74 -3.74 -12.90
C ALA A 101 17.32 -3.14 -12.81
N LEU A 102 16.96 -2.26 -13.74
CA LEU A 102 15.61 -1.69 -13.82
C LEU A 102 14.56 -2.75 -14.14
N GLY A 103 14.86 -3.65 -15.08
CA GLY A 103 13.99 -4.78 -15.43
C GLY A 103 13.77 -5.72 -14.26
N PHE A 104 14.83 -6.08 -13.54
CA PHE A 104 14.76 -6.95 -12.37
C PHE A 104 13.95 -6.30 -11.23
N SER A 105 14.18 -5.01 -10.94
CA SER A 105 13.38 -4.29 -9.94
C SER A 105 11.90 -4.24 -10.28
N SER A 106 11.56 -4.01 -11.56
CA SER A 106 10.18 -4.01 -12.05
C SER A 106 9.54 -5.41 -11.99
N PHE A 107 10.30 -6.45 -12.33
CA PHE A 107 9.87 -7.84 -12.24
C PHE A 107 9.54 -8.22 -10.79
N CYS A 108 10.44 -7.94 -9.84
CA CYS A 108 10.19 -8.21 -8.43
C CYS A 108 8.99 -7.42 -7.90
N ALA A 109 8.88 -6.13 -8.24
CA ALA A 109 7.73 -5.32 -7.85
C ALA A 109 6.43 -5.88 -8.42
N SER A 110 6.45 -6.38 -9.66
CA SER A 110 5.27 -6.93 -10.31
C SER A 110 4.85 -8.27 -9.74
N LEU A 111 5.81 -9.16 -9.50
CA LEU A 111 5.56 -10.47 -8.90
C LEU A 111 4.99 -10.33 -7.49
N LEU A 112 5.63 -9.51 -6.65
CA LEU A 112 5.21 -9.34 -5.26
C LEU A 112 3.94 -8.49 -5.13
N GLY A 113 3.78 -7.47 -5.98
CA GLY A 113 2.63 -6.57 -5.92
C GLY A 113 1.39 -7.15 -6.59
N TRP A 114 1.49 -7.46 -7.89
CA TRP A 114 0.34 -7.83 -8.70
C TRP A 114 -0.07 -9.29 -8.56
N LEU A 115 0.88 -10.21 -8.41
CA LEU A 115 0.56 -11.64 -8.30
C LEU A 115 0.30 -12.06 -6.85
N LEU A 116 1.21 -11.72 -5.92
CA LEU A 116 1.05 -12.12 -4.52
C LEU A 116 -0.02 -11.29 -3.78
N GLY A 117 -0.24 -10.04 -4.19
CA GLY A 117 -1.24 -9.17 -3.58
C GLY A 117 -2.65 -9.79 -3.51
N PRO A 118 -3.24 -10.20 -4.66
CA PRO A 118 -4.57 -10.83 -4.69
C PRO A 118 -4.65 -12.14 -3.91
N ILE A 119 -3.58 -12.95 -3.92
CA ILE A 119 -3.53 -14.23 -3.19
C ILE A 119 -3.62 -13.98 -1.68
N ILE A 120 -2.81 -13.06 -1.17
CA ILE A 120 -2.81 -12.70 0.25
C ILE A 120 -4.15 -12.05 0.63
N PHE A 121 -4.67 -11.18 -0.23
CA PHE A 121 -5.96 -10.53 0.00
C PHE A 121 -7.11 -11.54 0.08
N GLY A 122 -7.10 -12.56 -0.79
CA GLY A 122 -8.06 -13.67 -0.73
C GLY A 122 -7.97 -14.42 0.60
N TYR A 123 -6.75 -14.78 1.03
CA TYR A 123 -6.55 -15.45 2.32
C TYR A 123 -7.01 -14.60 3.52
N VAL A 124 -6.79 -13.28 3.48
CA VAL A 124 -7.25 -12.36 4.53
C VAL A 124 -8.78 -12.32 4.59
N ILE A 125 -9.45 -12.24 3.44
CA ILE A 125 -10.92 -12.23 3.36
C ILE A 125 -11.50 -13.55 3.89
N ASP A 126 -10.97 -14.69 3.46
CA ASP A 126 -11.44 -15.99 3.93
C ASP A 126 -11.22 -16.14 5.45
N GLY A 127 -10.12 -15.59 5.97
CA GLY A 127 -9.75 -15.62 7.38
C GLY A 127 -10.51 -14.67 8.31
N ILE A 128 -11.45 -13.87 7.80
CA ILE A 128 -12.35 -13.02 8.61
C ILE A 128 -13.82 -13.45 8.50
N CYS A 129 -14.08 -14.58 7.86
CA CYS A 129 -15.42 -15.13 7.76
C CYS A 129 -15.92 -15.59 9.13
N THR A 130 -17.02 -15.01 9.58
CA THR A 130 -17.67 -15.36 10.84
C THR A 130 -18.70 -16.49 10.64
N VAL A 131 -19.40 -16.49 9.50
CA VAL A 131 -20.43 -17.49 9.18
C VAL A 131 -20.21 -18.03 7.76
N TRP A 132 -19.91 -19.33 7.69
CA TRP A 132 -19.78 -20.07 6.44
C TRP A 132 -21.12 -20.65 5.99
N ASP A 133 -21.41 -20.54 4.68
CA ASP A 133 -22.45 -21.31 4.02
C ASP A 133 -22.01 -22.78 3.97
N MET A 134 -22.87 -23.70 4.36
CA MET A 134 -22.53 -25.13 4.44
C MET A 134 -23.33 -25.86 3.36
N THR A 135 -22.67 -26.22 2.26
CA THR A 135 -23.33 -26.88 1.12
C THR A 135 -23.67 -28.35 1.44
N SER A 136 -22.88 -28.98 2.29
CA SER A 136 -23.16 -30.30 2.86
C SER A 136 -22.52 -30.39 4.26
N PRO A 137 -22.89 -31.39 5.09
CA PRO A 137 -22.31 -31.54 6.43
C PRO A 137 -20.77 -31.58 6.36
N GLY A 138 -20.12 -30.55 6.91
CA GLY A 138 -18.66 -30.44 6.94
C GLY A 138 -18.00 -29.78 5.73
N VAL A 139 -18.72 -29.46 4.66
CA VAL A 139 -18.15 -28.79 3.47
C VAL A 139 -18.49 -27.30 3.48
N ARG A 140 -17.44 -26.47 3.59
CA ARG A 140 -17.55 -25.01 3.54
C ARG A 140 -17.76 -24.54 2.10
N GLY A 141 -18.81 -23.76 1.89
CA GLY A 141 -19.10 -23.03 0.66
C GLY A 141 -18.62 -21.58 0.76
N ARG A 142 -19.45 -20.64 0.30
CA ARG A 142 -19.18 -19.19 0.36
C ARG A 142 -19.31 -18.66 1.79
N CYS A 143 -18.67 -17.54 2.10
CA CYS A 143 -18.91 -16.84 3.36
C CYS A 143 -20.18 -15.98 3.28
N LEU A 144 -21.03 -16.05 4.30
CA LEU A 144 -22.29 -15.29 4.40
C LEU A 144 -22.13 -14.00 5.20
N LEU A 145 -21.25 -14.00 6.20
CA LEU A 145 -21.04 -12.86 7.08
C LEU A 145 -19.56 -12.66 7.40
N TYR A 146 -19.10 -11.43 7.18
CA TYR A 146 -17.73 -10.99 7.43
C TYR A 146 -17.69 -9.98 8.57
N ASP A 147 -16.66 -10.08 9.41
CA ASP A 147 -16.37 -9.06 10.42
C ASP A 147 -15.62 -7.87 9.79
N ASN A 148 -16.31 -6.72 9.71
CA ASN A 148 -15.78 -5.51 9.09
C ASN A 148 -14.69 -4.82 9.94
N ASP A 149 -14.72 -4.96 11.27
CA ASP A 149 -13.71 -4.37 12.15
C ASP A 149 -12.37 -5.10 11.98
N VAL A 150 -12.43 -6.43 12.00
CA VAL A 150 -11.25 -7.26 11.77
C VAL A 150 -10.74 -7.11 10.32
N PHE A 151 -11.64 -6.98 9.35
CA PHE A 151 -11.25 -6.71 7.96
C PHE A 151 -10.40 -5.45 7.83
N ARG A 152 -10.89 -4.34 8.39
CA ARG A 152 -10.19 -3.04 8.38
C ARG A 152 -8.80 -3.19 9.01
N LEU A 153 -8.71 -3.78 10.19
CA LEU A 153 -7.43 -3.94 10.89
C LEU A 153 -6.44 -4.80 10.08
N LYS A 154 -6.87 -5.93 9.53
CA LYS A 154 -5.99 -6.84 8.78
C LYS A 154 -5.48 -6.22 7.48
N ILE A 155 -6.35 -5.56 6.71
CA ILE A 155 -5.96 -4.92 5.45
C ILE A 155 -5.00 -3.76 5.68
N HIS A 156 -5.31 -2.88 6.63
CA HIS A 156 -4.44 -1.75 6.93
C HIS A 156 -3.13 -2.19 7.59
N GLY A 157 -3.16 -3.21 8.45
CA GLY A 157 -1.97 -3.82 9.03
C GLY A 157 -1.05 -4.44 7.97
N TYR A 158 -1.60 -5.21 7.04
CA TYR A 158 -0.83 -5.79 5.94
C TYR A 158 -0.19 -4.71 5.05
N SER A 159 -0.98 -3.73 4.61
CA SER A 159 -0.49 -2.62 3.78
C SER A 159 0.62 -1.82 4.50
N THR A 160 0.46 -1.61 5.80
CA THR A 160 1.45 -0.95 6.67
C THR A 160 2.78 -1.70 6.72
N ILE A 161 2.73 -3.00 7.00
CA ILE A 161 3.93 -3.83 7.11
C ILE A 161 4.68 -3.86 5.77
N ALA A 162 3.96 -4.02 4.66
CA ALA A 162 4.54 -4.01 3.33
C ALA A 162 5.21 -2.66 3.00
N LEU A 163 4.58 -1.54 3.39
CA LEU A 163 5.12 -0.22 3.18
C LEU A 163 6.39 0.03 4.03
N LEU A 164 6.38 -0.36 5.30
CA LEU A 164 7.55 -0.27 6.19
C LEU A 164 8.71 -1.12 5.66
N ALA A 165 8.44 -2.34 5.19
CA ALA A 165 9.45 -3.19 4.56
C ALA A 165 10.05 -2.50 3.33
N CYS A 166 9.23 -1.97 2.42
CA CYS A 166 9.70 -1.23 1.25
C CYS A 166 10.56 -0.01 1.62
N VAL A 167 10.12 0.80 2.58
CA VAL A 167 10.86 1.98 3.05
C VAL A 167 12.20 1.57 3.69
N SER A 168 12.22 0.51 4.49
CA SER A 168 13.46 0.00 5.09
C SER A 168 14.47 -0.48 4.04
N CYS A 169 14.00 -1.16 2.97
CA CYS A 169 14.85 -1.59 1.86
C CYS A 169 15.42 -0.38 1.09
N LEU A 170 14.61 0.66 0.88
CA LEU A 170 15.06 1.90 0.23
C LEU A 170 16.07 2.66 1.10
N LEU A 171 15.84 2.75 2.42
CA LEU A 171 16.76 3.38 3.36
C LEU A 171 18.09 2.62 3.40
N PHE A 172 18.05 1.30 3.49
CA PHE A 172 19.25 0.46 3.44
C PHE A 172 20.01 0.66 2.14
N GLY A 173 19.32 0.63 0.99
CA GLY A 173 19.92 0.89 -0.32
C GLY A 173 20.52 2.29 -0.42
N TYR A 174 19.85 3.31 0.15
CA TYR A 174 20.36 4.68 0.20
C TYR A 174 21.62 4.80 1.06
N ILE A 175 21.62 4.22 2.26
CA ILE A 175 22.78 4.23 3.17
C ILE A 175 23.95 3.48 2.54
N TYR A 176 23.70 2.31 1.95
CA TYR A 176 24.72 1.54 1.24
C TYR A 176 25.30 2.33 0.06
N ALA A 177 24.45 3.02 -0.70
CA ALA A 177 24.87 3.85 -1.82
C ALA A 177 25.72 5.05 -1.40
N ARG A 178 25.44 5.63 -0.22
CA ARG A 178 26.28 6.66 0.40
C ARG A 178 27.59 6.11 0.92
N TYR A 179 27.56 4.95 1.59
CA TYR A 179 28.76 4.30 2.13
C TYR A 179 29.76 3.93 1.04
N THR A 180 29.25 3.48 -0.12
CA THR A 180 30.07 3.12 -1.30
C THR A 180 30.45 4.31 -2.18
N GLY A 181 29.95 5.52 -1.89
CA GLY A 181 30.21 6.73 -2.67
C GLY A 181 29.63 6.74 -4.08
N CYS A 182 28.75 5.79 -4.44
CA CYS A 182 28.17 5.72 -5.79
C CYS A 182 27.14 6.83 -6.09
N LEU A 183 26.67 7.52 -5.05
CA LEU A 183 25.82 8.70 -5.17
C LEU A 183 26.61 10.01 -5.24
N ASP A 184 27.89 9.99 -4.88
CA ASP A 184 28.72 11.19 -4.91
C ASP A 184 29.08 11.52 -6.36
N ASP A 185 29.14 12.83 -6.67
CA ASP A 185 29.56 13.25 -7.99
C ASP A 185 31.00 12.76 -8.23
N PRO A 186 31.30 12.15 -9.41
CA PRO A 186 32.68 11.80 -9.72
C PRO A 186 33.55 13.06 -9.63
N PRO A 187 34.80 12.96 -9.17
CA PRO A 187 35.71 14.09 -9.18
C PRO A 187 35.71 14.72 -10.58
N PRO A 188 35.75 16.06 -10.69
CA PRO A 188 35.61 16.74 -11.96
C PRO A 188 36.63 16.19 -12.95
N ASP A 189 36.13 15.51 -13.99
CA ASP A 189 36.96 14.94 -15.05
C ASP A 189 37.62 16.10 -15.82
N PRO A 190 38.97 16.21 -15.80
CA PRO A 190 39.67 17.26 -16.53
C PRO A 190 39.46 17.22 -18.05
N PHE A 191 38.90 16.13 -18.59
CA PHE A 191 38.69 15.92 -20.04
C PHE A 191 37.23 16.12 -20.51
N LYS A 192 36.26 16.31 -19.60
CA LYS A 192 34.83 16.44 -19.95
C LYS A 192 34.48 17.67 -20.81
N GLY A 193 35.39 18.64 -20.90
CA GLY A 193 35.28 19.81 -21.78
C GLY A 193 35.79 19.59 -23.23
N GLN A 194 36.53 18.52 -23.49
CA GLN A 194 37.13 18.25 -24.81
C GLN A 194 36.22 17.41 -25.71
N ASP A 195 35.48 16.46 -25.15
CA ASP A 195 34.58 15.56 -25.91
C ASP A 195 33.42 16.31 -26.59
N LYS A 196 32.88 17.35 -25.94
CA LYS A 196 31.84 18.20 -26.54
C LYS A 196 32.34 18.99 -27.76
N ASN A 197 33.61 19.42 -27.76
CA ASN A 197 34.21 20.13 -28.89
C ASN A 197 34.53 19.19 -30.06
N GLN A 198 34.76 17.90 -29.79
CA GLN A 198 35.05 16.92 -30.84
C GLN A 198 33.78 16.42 -31.51
N LYS A 199 32.68 16.24 -30.76
CA LYS A 199 31.38 15.88 -31.33
C LYS A 199 30.78 16.95 -32.23
N VAL A 200 30.92 18.24 -31.86
CA VAL A 200 30.44 19.36 -32.68
C VAL A 200 31.24 19.50 -33.99
N LYS A 201 32.55 19.21 -33.98
CA LYS A 201 33.40 19.30 -35.20
C LYS A 201 33.13 18.20 -36.22
N THR A 202 32.61 17.03 -35.83
CA THR A 202 32.30 15.95 -36.76
C THR A 202 30.95 16.17 -37.48
N GLU A 203 30.03 16.96 -36.91
CA GLU A 203 28.74 17.25 -37.55
C GLU A 203 28.79 18.42 -38.54
N THR A 204 29.81 19.30 -38.51
CA THR A 204 29.87 20.47 -39.42
C THR A 204 30.65 20.23 -40.73
N ASN A 205 31.22 19.05 -40.95
CA ASN A 205 32.10 18.78 -42.10
C ASN A 205 31.54 17.71 -43.06
N GLY A 206 30.23 17.45 -42.98
CA GLY A 206 29.52 16.43 -43.79
C GLY A 206 28.48 16.98 -44.76
N ASP A 207 28.33 18.31 -44.88
CA ASP A 207 27.48 18.95 -45.89
C ASP A 207 28.36 19.82 -46.81
N THR A 208 28.90 19.22 -47.88
CA THR A 208 29.22 19.88 -49.16
C THR A 208 29.45 18.84 -50.25
#